data_AF-A0A1I5U0F0-F1
#
_entry.id   AF-A0A1I5U0F0-F1
#
_cell.length_a   1.000
_cell.length_b   1.000
_cell.length_c   1.000
_cell.angle_alpha   90.00
_cell.angle_beta   90.00
_cell.angle_gamma   90.00
#
_symmetry.space_group_name_H-M   'P 1'
#
loop_
_entity.id
_entity.type
_entity.pdbx_description
1 polymer ?
#
loop_
_entity_poly.entity_id
_entity_poly.type
_entity_poly.pdbx_seq_one_letter_code
_entity_poly.pdbx_strand_id
1 'polypeptide(L)'
;MATLFGSSEPSRGTLFDDGTTVELGMQFVASADGSVTELRYWRAEGDADDTDIRDGRIWDANGNLLGAVTFTSLPGESGWQTAVFGTPIGIEADITYTVSYRTEDNYFATDSFFTSDYTDSTGQLTAPSGQNGVYVYGTNITAPTQSYLQSNYWVDLSFLPANLPPVADAETATVVEDASVVIDVVAGDTDAEDGVPDPATVEIEAADDASGKLKTVAGEGAWSVDGVTGAITFTPEPDYAGAVTPIAYTIADSGGLRSAPATVSVTITPVNDAPVADAE
;
A
#
# COMPACT_ATOMS: atom_id res chain seq x y z
N MET A 1 1.18 6.28 0.92
CA MET A 1 0.29 6.87 1.94
C MET A 1 -0.92 7.46 1.24
N ALA A 2 -2.11 7.10 1.69
CA ALA A 2 -3.38 7.59 1.16
C ALA A 2 -4.05 8.56 2.14
N THR A 3 -4.79 9.53 1.60
CA THR A 3 -5.65 10.47 2.33
C THR A 3 -6.94 10.60 1.54
N LEU A 4 -8.10 10.79 2.18
CA LEU A 4 -9.35 10.93 1.42
C LEU A 4 -9.36 12.21 0.58
N PHE A 5 -8.98 13.33 1.17
CA PHE A 5 -9.07 14.63 0.51
C PHE A 5 -7.74 15.08 -0.12
N GLY A 6 -7.81 15.88 -1.17
CA GLY A 6 -6.61 16.48 -1.76
C GLY A 6 -6.02 17.59 -0.89
N SER A 7 -4.73 17.90 -1.06
CA SER A 7 -4.07 19.01 -0.36
C SER A 7 -4.62 20.40 -0.73
N SER A 8 -5.35 20.49 -1.85
CA SER A 8 -6.03 21.71 -2.32
C SER A 8 -7.52 21.76 -1.99
N GLU A 9 -8.06 20.71 -1.39
CA GLU A 9 -9.41 20.72 -0.84
C GLU A 9 -9.40 21.29 0.58
N PRO A 10 -10.49 21.92 1.04
CA PRO A 10 -11.78 22.14 0.40
C PRO A 10 -11.80 23.17 -0.74
N SER A 11 -12.64 22.92 -1.75
CA SER A 11 -12.94 23.90 -2.81
C SER A 11 -14.13 24.83 -2.49
N ARG A 12 -14.91 24.49 -1.46
CA ARG A 12 -16.07 25.25 -0.96
C ARG A 12 -16.35 24.89 0.49
N GLY A 13 -17.16 25.70 1.15
CA GLY A 13 -17.69 25.45 2.48
C GLY A 13 -18.02 26.76 3.18
N THR A 14 -18.47 26.65 4.41
CA THR A 14 -18.88 27.77 5.26
C THR A 14 -18.23 27.63 6.62
N LEU A 15 -17.83 28.75 7.21
CA LEU A 15 -17.37 28.82 8.59
C LEU A 15 -18.59 28.94 9.52
N PHE A 16 -18.67 28.05 10.50
CA PHE A 16 -19.73 27.98 11.50
C PHE A 16 -19.14 28.16 12.90
N ASP A 17 -19.98 28.58 13.85
CA ASP A 17 -19.70 28.60 15.29
C ASP A 17 -21.03 28.39 16.00
N ASP A 18 -21.17 27.26 16.69
CA ASP A 18 -22.40 26.88 17.38
C ASP A 18 -22.43 27.41 18.83
N GLY A 19 -21.36 28.08 19.30
CA GLY A 19 -21.23 28.61 20.65
C GLY A 19 -21.17 27.52 21.73
N THR A 20 -20.84 26.28 21.37
CA THR A 20 -20.75 25.13 22.26
C THR A 20 -19.67 24.17 21.79
N THR A 21 -19.05 23.45 22.74
CA THR A 21 -18.10 22.38 22.42
C THR A 21 -18.78 21.29 21.58
N VAL A 22 -18.13 20.95 20.48
CA VAL A 22 -18.57 19.91 19.54
C VAL A 22 -17.38 19.05 19.11
N GLU A 23 -17.62 17.75 19.04
CA GLU A 23 -16.74 16.79 18.37
C GLU A 23 -17.28 16.58 16.95
N LEU A 24 -16.47 16.85 15.93
CA LEU A 24 -16.84 16.78 14.52
C LEU A 24 -16.00 15.71 13.83
N GLY A 25 -16.64 14.87 13.02
CA GLY A 25 -16.04 13.64 12.54
C GLY A 25 -16.45 13.22 11.14
N MET A 26 -15.68 12.28 10.61
CA MET A 26 -15.94 11.57 9.36
C MET A 26 -15.76 10.07 9.61
N GLN A 27 -16.72 9.29 9.13
CA GLN A 27 -16.60 7.85 9.03
C GLN A 27 -15.83 7.47 7.77
N PHE A 28 -14.97 6.46 7.86
CA PHE A 28 -14.19 5.95 6.75
C PHE A 28 -13.99 4.43 6.86
N VAL A 29 -13.65 3.81 5.73
CA VAL A 29 -13.31 2.40 5.58
C VAL A 29 -12.01 2.33 4.78
N ALA A 30 -11.09 1.45 5.19
CA ALA A 30 -9.89 1.12 4.42
C ALA A 30 -10.09 -0.17 3.63
N SER A 31 -9.54 -0.25 2.42
CA SER A 31 -9.64 -1.45 1.56
C SER A 31 -8.62 -2.55 1.92
N ALA A 32 -7.72 -2.28 2.85
CA ALA A 32 -6.66 -3.17 3.29
C ALA A 32 -6.33 -2.91 4.75
N ASP A 33 -5.72 -3.90 5.41
CA ASP A 33 -5.13 -3.72 6.74
C ASP A 33 -4.01 -2.67 6.64
N GLY A 34 -3.76 -1.96 7.74
CA GLY A 34 -2.68 -0.98 7.75
C GLY A 34 -2.66 -0.14 9.01
N SER A 35 -2.15 1.08 8.89
CA SER A 35 -2.02 1.98 10.02
C SER A 35 -2.37 3.43 9.65
N VAL A 36 -3.07 4.09 10.57
CA VAL A 36 -3.25 5.54 10.55
C VAL A 36 -2.06 6.18 11.24
N THR A 37 -1.39 7.09 10.53
CA THR A 37 -0.12 7.69 10.96
C THR A 37 -0.28 9.14 11.41
N GLU A 38 -1.28 9.83 10.86
CA GLU A 38 -1.54 11.25 11.10
C GLU A 38 -3.04 11.51 10.99
N LEU A 39 -3.54 12.46 11.77
CA LEU A 39 -4.84 13.10 11.54
C LEU A 39 -4.62 14.51 11.03
N ARG A 40 -5.62 15.03 10.33
CA ARG A 40 -5.65 16.43 9.93
C ARG A 40 -7.06 17.01 9.98
N TYR A 41 -7.14 18.31 10.22
CA TYR A 41 -8.38 19.07 10.08
C TYR A 41 -8.15 20.34 9.28
N TRP A 42 -9.19 20.86 8.65
CA TRP A 42 -9.10 22.12 7.92
C TRP A 42 -9.38 23.32 8.82
N ARG A 43 -8.41 24.23 8.88
CA ARG A 43 -8.55 25.55 9.50
C ARG A 43 -8.86 26.61 8.44
N ALA A 44 -9.97 27.33 8.60
CA ALA A 44 -10.35 28.37 7.65
C ALA A 44 -9.48 29.63 7.81
N GLU A 45 -9.29 30.41 6.74
CA GLU A 45 -8.54 31.68 6.81
C GLU A 45 -9.16 32.68 7.81
N GLY A 46 -10.49 32.66 7.96
CA GLY A 46 -11.21 33.48 8.94
C GLY A 46 -11.02 33.08 10.41
N ASP A 47 -10.36 31.95 10.66
CA ASP A 47 -10.01 31.41 11.99
C ASP A 47 -8.48 31.49 12.25
N ALA A 48 -7.71 32.05 11.31
CA ALA A 48 -6.26 31.96 11.36
C ALA A 48 -5.58 33.07 12.18
N ASP A 49 -6.30 33.84 13.01
CA ASP A 49 -5.73 35.02 13.69
C ASP A 49 -5.19 34.75 15.11
N ASP A 50 -5.41 33.56 15.67
CA ASP A 50 -5.01 33.19 17.01
C ASP A 50 -4.17 31.89 17.07
N THR A 51 -3.82 31.48 18.30
CA THR A 51 -3.25 30.17 18.56
C THR A 51 -4.38 29.23 18.95
N ASP A 52 -4.54 28.19 18.16
CA ASP A 52 -5.61 27.22 18.33
C ASP A 52 -5.02 25.85 18.68
N ILE A 53 -5.63 25.20 19.67
CA ILE A 53 -5.21 23.89 20.19
C ILE A 53 -6.44 23.00 20.19
N ARG A 54 -6.45 22.03 19.28
CA ARG A 54 -7.55 21.08 19.10
C ARG A 54 -7.07 19.66 19.33
N ASP A 55 -7.95 18.80 19.82
CA ASP A 55 -7.67 17.37 19.93
C ASP A 55 -8.26 16.64 18.73
N GLY A 56 -7.45 15.80 18.08
CA GLY A 56 -7.87 14.85 17.06
C GLY A 56 -8.00 13.44 17.65
N ARG A 57 -8.96 12.65 17.17
CA ARG A 57 -9.24 11.30 17.67
C ARG A 57 -9.57 10.32 16.56
N ILE A 58 -9.31 9.05 16.82
CA ILE A 58 -9.75 7.93 15.99
C ILE A 58 -10.49 6.91 16.87
N TRP A 59 -11.60 6.39 16.35
CA TRP A 59 -12.53 5.51 17.06
C TRP A 59 -12.80 4.25 16.24
N ASP A 60 -12.99 3.13 16.94
CA ASP A 60 -13.44 1.89 16.33
C ASP A 60 -14.94 1.91 16.00
N ALA A 61 -15.42 0.87 15.31
CA ALA A 61 -16.82 0.73 14.92
C ALA A 61 -17.82 0.68 16.10
N ASN A 62 -17.34 0.37 17.31
CA ASN A 62 -18.15 0.33 18.54
C ASN A 62 -18.12 1.65 19.31
N GLY A 63 -17.36 2.65 18.83
CA GLY A 63 -17.18 3.94 19.48
C GLY A 63 -16.12 3.96 20.58
N ASN A 64 -15.25 2.94 20.67
CA ASN A 64 -14.10 2.97 21.57
C ASN A 64 -12.98 3.83 20.98
N LEU A 65 -12.30 4.61 21.84
CA LEU A 65 -11.16 5.43 21.43
C LEU A 65 -9.94 4.54 21.16
N LEU A 66 -9.40 4.61 19.95
CA LEU A 66 -8.18 3.90 19.54
C LEU A 66 -6.93 4.75 19.75
N GLY A 67 -7.04 6.06 19.52
CA GLY A 67 -5.93 6.99 19.65
C GLY A 67 -6.36 8.45 19.62
N ALA A 68 -5.49 9.32 20.11
CA ALA A 68 -5.68 10.77 20.04
C ALA A 68 -4.35 11.49 19.73
N VAL A 69 -4.46 12.66 19.12
CA VAL A 69 -3.37 13.62 18.87
C VAL A 69 -3.82 15.02 19.28
N THR A 70 -2.87 15.93 19.44
CA THR A 70 -3.15 17.35 19.66
C THR A 70 -2.60 18.14 18.48
N PHE A 71 -3.48 18.91 17.84
CA PHE A 71 -3.12 19.93 16.87
C PHE A 71 -2.66 21.19 17.60
N THR A 72 -1.68 21.89 17.04
CA THR A 72 -1.27 23.20 17.53
C THR A 72 -1.04 24.08 16.32
N SER A 73 -1.93 25.05 16.13
CA SER A 73 -1.95 25.95 14.98
C SER A 73 -1.60 27.36 15.46
N LEU A 74 -0.63 28.01 14.83
CA LEU A 74 -0.15 29.33 15.18
C LEU A 74 -0.92 30.44 14.44
N PRO A 75 -0.82 31.70 14.89
CA PRO A 75 -1.40 32.82 14.16
C PRO A 75 -0.83 32.92 12.74
N GLY A 76 -1.72 33.06 11.77
CA GLY A 76 -1.46 33.10 10.34
C GLY A 76 -1.54 31.73 9.64
N GLU A 77 -1.70 30.63 10.37
CA GLU A 77 -1.80 29.29 9.79
C GLU A 77 -3.25 28.96 9.42
N SER A 78 -3.49 28.74 8.13
CA SER A 78 -4.76 28.29 7.56
C SER A 78 -4.54 27.10 6.64
N GLY A 79 -5.60 26.35 6.34
CA GLY A 79 -5.56 25.13 5.56
C GLY A 79 -5.46 23.89 6.44
N TRP A 80 -4.96 22.79 5.87
CA TRP A 80 -4.78 21.54 6.60
C TRP A 80 -3.79 21.71 7.75
N GLN A 81 -4.27 21.50 8.96
CA GLN A 81 -3.47 21.36 10.17
C GLN A 81 -3.30 19.88 10.46
N THR A 82 -2.08 19.45 10.71
CA THR A 82 -1.70 18.02 10.79
C THR A 82 -1.12 17.69 12.16
N ALA A 83 -1.41 16.50 12.67
CA ALA A 83 -0.78 15.98 13.88
C ALA A 83 -0.50 14.47 13.74
N VAL A 84 0.76 14.10 13.98
CA VAL A 84 1.27 12.74 13.80
C VAL A 84 1.12 11.94 15.10
N PHE A 85 0.70 10.69 15.00
CA PHE A 85 0.69 9.78 16.15
C PHE A 85 2.12 9.39 16.54
N GLY A 86 2.43 9.41 17.85
CA GLY A 86 3.72 8.89 18.34
C GLY A 86 3.91 7.39 18.06
N THR A 87 2.81 6.64 18.01
CA THR A 87 2.74 5.25 17.56
C THR A 87 1.57 5.13 16.57
N PRO A 88 1.78 4.69 15.32
CA PRO A 88 0.70 4.50 14.36
C PRO A 88 -0.42 3.61 14.90
N ILE A 89 -1.65 3.91 14.51
CA ILE A 89 -2.85 3.19 14.96
C ILE A 89 -3.22 2.14 13.91
N GLY A 90 -3.09 0.86 14.27
CA GLY A 90 -3.48 -0.25 13.40
C GLY A 90 -5.00 -0.28 13.15
N ILE A 91 -5.38 -0.49 11.89
CA ILE A 91 -6.76 -0.68 11.47
C ILE A 91 -6.87 -1.88 10.51
N GLU A 92 -8.03 -2.51 10.49
CA GLU A 92 -8.35 -3.67 9.65
C GLU A 92 -9.15 -3.25 8.43
N ALA A 93 -9.00 -3.99 7.33
CA ALA A 93 -9.75 -3.80 6.10
C ALA A 93 -11.27 -3.94 6.34
N ASP A 94 -12.06 -3.21 5.56
CA ASP A 94 -13.52 -3.32 5.50
C ASP A 94 -14.27 -3.04 6.83
N ILE A 95 -13.59 -2.46 7.81
CA ILE A 95 -14.19 -1.97 9.06
C ILE A 95 -14.44 -0.46 8.97
N THR A 96 -15.62 -0.01 9.42
CA THR A 96 -15.93 1.42 9.53
C THR A 96 -15.33 2.00 10.81
N TYR A 97 -14.41 2.93 10.65
CA TYR A 97 -13.81 3.73 11.72
C TYR A 97 -14.34 5.16 11.64
N THR A 98 -14.11 5.94 12.71
CA THR A 98 -14.39 7.38 12.71
C THR A 98 -13.12 8.14 13.07
N VAL A 99 -12.78 9.17 12.31
CA VAL A 99 -11.83 10.22 12.75
C VAL A 99 -12.59 11.48 13.12
N SER A 100 -12.12 12.20 14.12
CA SER A 100 -12.76 13.43 14.58
C SER A 100 -11.76 14.43 15.13
N TYR A 101 -12.20 15.68 15.27
CA TYR A 101 -11.55 16.67 16.12
C TYR A 101 -12.57 17.39 17.00
N ARG A 102 -12.10 17.93 18.12
CA ARG A 102 -12.89 18.79 19.01
C ARG A 102 -12.63 20.26 18.72
N THR A 103 -13.70 21.05 18.73
CA THR A 103 -13.64 22.52 18.74
C THR A 103 -14.56 23.06 19.84
N GLU A 104 -14.18 24.17 20.46
CA GLU A 104 -15.02 24.92 21.41
C GLU A 104 -15.61 26.19 20.77
N ASP A 105 -15.29 26.37 19.50
CA ASP A 105 -15.35 27.59 18.73
C ASP A 105 -15.76 27.20 17.29
N ASN A 106 -15.07 27.73 16.28
CA ASN A 106 -15.55 27.59 14.91
C ASN A 106 -15.16 26.26 14.26
N TYR A 107 -15.83 25.94 13.15
CA TYR A 107 -15.49 24.85 12.25
C TYR A 107 -15.89 25.16 10.81
N PHE A 108 -15.16 24.57 9.87
CA PHE A 108 -15.48 24.68 8.45
C PHE A 108 -16.26 23.45 8.00
N ALA A 109 -17.38 23.64 7.29
CA ALA A 109 -18.19 22.52 6.83
C ALA A 109 -18.72 22.71 5.40
N THR A 110 -19.05 21.60 4.75
CA THR A 110 -19.75 21.57 3.46
C THR A 110 -20.94 20.64 3.53
N ASP A 111 -22.14 21.18 3.44
CA ASP A 111 -23.37 20.40 3.47
C ASP A 111 -23.53 19.53 2.23
N SER A 112 -24.27 18.42 2.38
CA SER A 112 -24.61 17.49 1.30
C SER A 112 -23.37 16.94 0.57
N PHE A 113 -22.26 16.76 1.29
CA PHE A 113 -21.02 16.25 0.71
C PHE A 113 -21.08 14.72 0.54
N PHE A 114 -21.45 13.99 1.59
CA PHE A 114 -21.49 12.52 1.59
C PHE A 114 -22.83 11.96 1.09
N THR A 115 -23.42 12.57 0.06
CA THR A 115 -24.62 12.04 -0.62
C THR A 115 -24.34 10.82 -1.49
N SER A 116 -23.07 10.58 -1.77
CA SER A 116 -22.52 9.39 -2.41
C SER A 116 -21.21 9.04 -1.72
N ASP A 117 -20.79 7.77 -1.83
CA ASP A 117 -19.50 7.34 -1.31
C ASP A 117 -18.40 8.21 -1.92
N TYR A 118 -17.42 8.57 -1.11
CA TYR A 118 -16.27 9.35 -1.54
C TYR A 118 -15.02 8.50 -1.35
N THR A 119 -14.46 8.04 -2.46
CA THR A 119 -13.26 7.20 -2.48
C THR A 119 -12.07 8.03 -2.97
N ASP A 120 -10.93 7.87 -2.32
CA ASP A 120 -9.72 8.56 -2.69
C ASP A 120 -9.19 8.09 -4.07
N SER A 121 -8.19 8.79 -4.62
CA SER A 121 -7.66 8.47 -5.95
C SER A 121 -6.95 7.12 -6.04
N THR A 122 -6.48 6.57 -4.91
CA THR A 122 -5.80 5.27 -4.86
C THR A 122 -6.77 4.12 -4.64
N GLY A 123 -8.01 4.39 -4.22
CA GLY A 123 -8.99 3.36 -3.87
C GLY A 123 -8.79 2.75 -2.49
N GLN A 124 -7.83 3.23 -1.70
CA GLN A 124 -7.48 2.67 -0.40
C GLN A 124 -8.41 3.14 0.73
N LEU A 125 -9.00 4.32 0.60
CA LEU A 125 -9.90 4.90 1.60
C LEU A 125 -11.22 5.28 0.97
N THR A 126 -12.31 4.94 1.65
CA THR A 126 -13.66 5.38 1.29
C THR A 126 -14.38 5.96 2.49
N ALA A 127 -14.90 7.17 2.36
CA ALA A 127 -15.91 7.73 3.26
C ALA A 127 -17.30 7.31 2.76
N PRO A 128 -18.04 6.47 3.51
CA PRO A 128 -19.36 5.99 3.07
C PRO A 128 -20.38 7.12 2.97
N SER A 129 -21.35 6.97 2.09
CA SER A 129 -22.55 7.81 2.01
C SER A 129 -23.54 7.55 3.14
N GLY A 130 -24.54 8.42 3.24
CA GLY A 130 -25.62 8.26 4.22
C GLY A 130 -25.30 8.99 5.51
N GLN A 131 -25.22 8.28 6.64
CA GLN A 131 -24.94 8.91 7.94
C GLN A 131 -23.44 9.15 8.15
N ASN A 132 -22.87 9.99 7.30
CA ASN A 132 -21.51 10.48 7.44
C ASN A 132 -21.52 12.00 7.65
N GLY A 133 -20.39 12.60 8.00
CA GLY A 133 -20.42 13.92 8.62
C GLY A 133 -21.02 13.83 10.00
N VAL A 134 -20.29 13.18 10.89
CA VAL A 134 -20.80 12.86 12.22
C VAL A 134 -20.40 13.93 13.23
N TYR A 135 -21.23 14.17 14.23
CA TYR A 135 -20.95 15.09 15.32
C TYR A 135 -21.54 14.62 16.65
N VAL A 136 -21.04 15.18 17.74
CA VAL A 136 -21.70 15.14 19.06
C VAL A 136 -21.35 16.38 19.86
N TYR A 137 -22.36 16.99 20.48
CA TYR A 137 -22.16 18.12 21.39
C TYR A 137 -21.77 17.64 22.79
N GLY A 138 -20.94 18.45 23.46
CA GLY A 138 -20.57 18.27 24.84
C GLY A 138 -19.06 18.14 25.05
N THR A 139 -18.66 18.09 26.32
CA THR A 139 -17.24 18.09 26.71
C THR A 139 -16.66 16.70 26.98
N ASN A 140 -17.52 15.67 27.00
CA ASN A 140 -17.10 14.29 27.21
C ASN A 140 -16.40 13.76 25.96
N ILE A 141 -15.38 12.94 26.16
CA ILE A 141 -14.72 12.20 25.07
C ILE A 141 -15.66 11.07 24.66
N THR A 142 -16.43 11.31 23.61
CA THR A 142 -17.44 10.39 23.06
C THR A 142 -17.33 10.37 21.54
N ALA A 143 -17.39 9.19 20.94
CA ALA A 143 -17.42 9.06 19.49
C ALA A 143 -18.65 9.79 18.89
N PRO A 144 -18.47 10.64 17.86
CA PRO A 144 -19.59 11.32 17.22
C PRO A 144 -20.45 10.33 16.43
N THR A 145 -21.78 10.41 16.59
CA THR A 145 -22.74 9.48 15.95
C THR A 145 -23.95 10.16 15.32
N GLN A 146 -24.18 11.45 15.57
CA GLN A 146 -25.26 12.20 14.93
C GLN A 146 -24.77 12.73 13.60
N SER A 147 -25.63 12.84 12.58
CA SER A 147 -25.28 13.47 11.30
C SER A 147 -26.28 14.57 10.98
N TYR A 148 -25.79 15.66 10.39
CA TYR A 148 -26.59 16.75 9.88
C TYR A 148 -26.24 16.97 8.42
N LEU A 149 -27.24 16.93 7.54
CA LEU A 149 -27.12 17.16 6.09
C LEU A 149 -25.98 16.40 5.37
N GLN A 150 -25.47 15.30 5.94
CA GLN A 150 -24.38 14.51 5.36
C GLN A 150 -23.14 15.39 5.09
N SER A 151 -22.89 16.36 5.99
CA SER A 151 -21.90 17.40 5.80
C SER A 151 -20.47 16.86 5.90
N ASN A 152 -19.51 17.44 5.19
CA ASN A 152 -18.10 17.19 5.45
C ASN A 152 -17.57 18.26 6.40
N TYR A 153 -17.10 17.85 7.58
CA TYR A 153 -16.49 18.74 8.59
C TYR A 153 -14.97 18.89 8.42
N TRP A 154 -14.44 18.39 7.29
CA TRP A 154 -13.06 18.53 6.86
C TRP A 154 -12.05 18.05 7.90
N VAL A 155 -12.29 16.82 8.36
CA VAL A 155 -11.34 16.00 9.11
C VAL A 155 -10.91 14.83 8.21
N ASP A 156 -9.65 14.44 8.31
CA ASP A 156 -9.08 13.39 7.48
C ASP A 156 -7.91 12.71 8.20
N LEU A 157 -7.32 11.72 7.54
CA LEU A 157 -6.22 10.92 8.03
C LEU A 157 -5.18 10.64 6.93
N SER A 158 -3.97 10.28 7.36
CA SER A 158 -2.96 9.66 6.50
C SER A 158 -2.84 8.18 6.82
N PHE A 159 -3.25 7.34 5.87
CA PHE A 159 -3.23 5.88 5.94
C PHE A 159 -2.00 5.32 5.22
N LEU A 160 -1.37 4.34 5.85
CA LEU A 160 -0.33 3.52 5.25
C LEU A 160 -0.82 2.06 5.25
N PRO A 161 -1.09 1.44 4.09
CA PRO A 161 -1.43 0.01 4.03
C PRO A 161 -0.28 -0.83 4.60
N ALA A 162 -0.62 -2.00 5.15
CA ALA A 162 0.37 -2.98 5.56
C ALA A 162 1.10 -3.51 4.31
N ASN A 163 2.43 -3.61 4.39
CA ASN A 163 3.23 -4.21 3.33
C ASN A 163 3.08 -5.73 3.38
N LEU A 164 2.61 -6.35 2.29
CA LEU A 164 2.51 -7.80 2.14
C LEU A 164 3.64 -8.32 1.24
N PRO A 165 4.09 -9.57 1.42
CA PRO A 165 5.08 -10.14 0.51
C PRO A 165 4.52 -10.27 -0.91
N PRO A 166 5.37 -10.14 -1.94
CA PRO A 166 4.94 -10.34 -3.31
C PRO A 166 4.57 -11.79 -3.59
N VAL A 167 3.79 -12.00 -4.64
CA VAL A 167 3.41 -13.30 -5.18
C VAL A 167 4.20 -13.55 -6.45
N ALA A 168 5.07 -14.56 -6.39
CA ALA A 168 5.84 -15.04 -7.53
C ALA A 168 5.11 -16.19 -8.23
N ASP A 169 5.04 -16.15 -9.56
CA ASP A 169 4.44 -17.20 -10.38
C ASP A 169 5.49 -18.23 -10.83
N ALA A 170 5.02 -19.39 -11.30
CA ALA A 170 5.89 -20.46 -11.76
C ALA A 170 6.04 -20.45 -13.28
N GLU A 171 7.29 -20.54 -13.76
CA GLU A 171 7.59 -20.47 -15.18
C GLU A 171 7.99 -21.81 -15.75
N THR A 172 7.66 -21.98 -17.04
CA THR A 172 8.16 -23.08 -17.85
C THR A 172 8.70 -22.58 -19.16
N ALA A 173 9.77 -23.20 -19.65
CA ALA A 173 10.30 -22.90 -20.96
C ALA A 173 10.80 -24.16 -21.68
N THR A 174 10.90 -24.07 -23.00
CA THR A 174 11.45 -25.13 -23.85
C THR A 174 12.32 -24.50 -24.91
N VAL A 175 13.49 -25.10 -25.13
CA VAL A 175 14.45 -24.65 -26.13
C VAL A 175 15.12 -25.86 -26.77
N VAL A 176 15.65 -25.70 -27.97
CA VAL A 176 16.48 -26.72 -28.62
C VAL A 176 17.82 -26.85 -27.92
N GLU A 177 18.45 -28.03 -28.00
CA GLU A 177 19.79 -28.24 -27.46
C GLU A 177 20.83 -27.25 -28.03
N ASP A 178 21.89 -27.05 -27.26
CA ASP A 178 22.97 -26.08 -27.52
C ASP A 178 22.54 -24.60 -27.60
N ALA A 179 21.29 -24.29 -27.23
CA ALA A 179 20.80 -22.92 -27.11
C ALA A 179 20.43 -22.60 -25.65
N SER A 180 20.89 -21.44 -25.17
CA SER A 180 20.43 -20.87 -23.91
C SER A 180 18.99 -20.40 -24.03
N VAL A 181 18.26 -20.42 -22.90
CA VAL A 181 16.91 -19.86 -22.79
C VAL A 181 16.88 -18.79 -21.71
N VAL A 182 16.32 -17.63 -22.04
CA VAL A 182 16.08 -16.51 -21.12
C VAL A 182 14.60 -16.51 -20.75
N ILE A 183 14.31 -16.45 -19.46
CA ILE A 183 12.97 -16.55 -18.88
C ILE A 183 12.76 -15.26 -18.08
N ASP A 184 11.76 -14.50 -18.48
CA ASP A 184 11.31 -13.32 -17.73
C ASP A 184 10.42 -13.79 -16.57
N VAL A 185 11.06 -14.15 -15.45
CA VAL A 185 10.36 -14.66 -14.26
C VAL A 185 9.57 -13.57 -13.54
N VAL A 186 9.88 -12.30 -13.78
CA VAL A 186 9.13 -11.18 -13.17
C VAL A 186 7.81 -10.95 -13.89
N ALA A 187 7.68 -11.45 -15.13
CA ALA A 187 6.46 -11.28 -15.91
C ALA A 187 5.30 -12.12 -15.34
N GLY A 188 4.39 -11.45 -14.64
CA GLY A 188 3.23 -12.09 -14.01
C GLY A 188 3.25 -11.97 -12.49
N ASP A 189 4.43 -11.80 -11.92
CA ASP A 189 4.60 -11.54 -10.49
C ASP A 189 3.88 -10.26 -10.08
N THR A 190 3.25 -10.30 -8.90
CA THR A 190 2.44 -9.20 -8.39
C THR A 190 2.72 -8.91 -6.93
N ASP A 191 2.52 -7.65 -6.56
CA ASP A 191 2.54 -7.13 -5.21
C ASP A 191 1.26 -6.31 -5.02
N ALA A 192 0.53 -6.57 -3.92
CA ALA A 192 -0.77 -5.97 -3.70
C ALA A 192 -0.68 -4.45 -3.45
N GLU A 193 0.43 -3.98 -2.90
CA GLU A 193 0.63 -2.58 -2.53
C GLU A 193 1.47 -1.82 -3.56
N ASP A 194 2.51 -2.46 -4.12
CA ASP A 194 3.51 -1.84 -4.99
C ASP A 194 3.34 -2.20 -6.48
N GLY A 195 2.46 -3.16 -6.81
CA GLY A 195 2.20 -3.60 -8.17
C GLY A 195 3.21 -4.63 -8.67
N VAL A 196 4.30 -4.21 -9.29
CA VAL A 196 5.33 -5.13 -9.79
C VAL A 196 6.52 -5.15 -8.81
N PRO A 197 6.90 -6.32 -8.27
CA PRO A 197 8.03 -6.44 -7.34
C PRO A 197 9.38 -6.11 -7.98
N ASP A 198 10.43 -5.87 -7.16
CA ASP A 198 11.72 -5.36 -7.62
C ASP A 198 12.53 -6.45 -8.37
N PRO A 199 12.75 -6.32 -9.70
CA PRO A 199 13.48 -7.32 -10.48
C PRO A 199 14.91 -7.56 -10.01
N ALA A 200 15.57 -6.55 -9.44
CA ALA A 200 16.97 -6.66 -8.99
C ALA A 200 17.12 -7.66 -7.82
N THR A 201 16.02 -7.98 -7.14
CA THR A 201 15.99 -8.82 -5.94
C THR A 201 15.69 -10.29 -6.20
N VAL A 202 15.54 -10.71 -7.47
CA VAL A 202 15.35 -12.12 -7.84
C VAL A 202 16.55 -12.94 -7.37
N GLU A 203 16.32 -13.98 -6.58
CA GLU A 203 17.40 -14.88 -6.13
C GLU A 203 16.97 -16.34 -6.31
N ILE A 204 17.91 -17.18 -6.74
CA ILE A 204 17.75 -18.62 -6.83
C ILE A 204 17.91 -19.21 -5.42
N GLU A 205 16.93 -20.00 -4.99
CA GLU A 205 17.01 -20.75 -3.75
C GLU A 205 18.15 -21.77 -3.80
N ALA A 206 18.95 -21.81 -2.73
CA ALA A 206 20.15 -22.65 -2.65
C ALA A 206 21.15 -22.45 -3.82
N ALA A 207 21.30 -21.21 -4.30
CA ALA A 207 22.34 -20.82 -5.24
C ALA A 207 23.75 -21.22 -4.75
N ASP A 208 24.67 -21.36 -5.69
CA ASP A 208 26.07 -21.72 -5.41
C ASP A 208 26.92 -20.50 -5.03
N ASP A 209 26.43 -19.29 -5.31
CA ASP A 209 27.07 -18.02 -4.99
C ASP A 209 26.33 -17.26 -3.87
N ALA A 210 27.06 -16.39 -3.17
CA ALA A 210 26.51 -15.62 -2.05
C ALA A 210 25.51 -14.54 -2.50
N SER A 211 25.46 -14.18 -3.78
CA SER A 211 24.49 -13.24 -4.35
C SER A 211 23.16 -13.87 -4.73
N GLY A 212 23.03 -15.20 -4.68
CA GLY A 212 21.79 -15.86 -5.10
C GLY A 212 21.58 -15.88 -6.61
N LYS A 213 22.61 -15.63 -7.43
CA LYS A 213 22.47 -15.37 -8.87
C LYS A 213 22.99 -16.48 -9.76
N LEU A 214 23.64 -17.52 -9.22
CA LEU A 214 24.24 -18.60 -9.99
C LEU A 214 23.92 -19.96 -9.38
N LYS A 215 23.45 -20.90 -10.20
CA LYS A 215 23.28 -22.31 -9.82
C LYS A 215 23.76 -23.23 -10.94
N THR A 216 24.67 -24.14 -10.64
CA THR A 216 25.15 -25.15 -11.58
C THR A 216 24.56 -26.52 -11.24
N VAL A 217 24.03 -27.21 -12.25
CA VAL A 217 23.58 -28.59 -12.14
C VAL A 217 24.51 -29.45 -12.99
N ALA A 218 25.32 -30.27 -12.32
CA ALA A 218 26.36 -31.06 -12.97
C ALA A 218 25.78 -32.04 -13.99
N GLY A 219 26.28 -32.00 -15.23
CA GLY A 219 25.80 -32.84 -16.32
C GLY A 219 24.53 -32.30 -17.00
N GLU A 220 24.07 -31.11 -16.65
CA GLU A 220 22.90 -30.47 -17.27
C GLU A 220 23.20 -29.04 -17.76
N GLY A 221 23.79 -28.19 -16.93
CA GLY A 221 24.04 -26.78 -17.28
C GLY A 221 24.09 -25.83 -16.10
N ALA A 222 24.01 -24.53 -16.39
CA ALA A 222 24.05 -23.46 -15.41
C ALA A 222 22.86 -22.49 -15.55
N TRP A 223 22.26 -22.16 -14.42
CA TRP A 223 21.28 -21.10 -14.23
C TRP A 223 21.97 -19.82 -13.79
N SER A 224 21.57 -18.68 -14.35
CA SER A 224 22.06 -17.36 -13.95
C SER A 224 20.93 -16.34 -13.92
N VAL A 225 21.01 -15.36 -13.02
CA VAL A 225 20.03 -14.26 -12.90
C VAL A 225 20.67 -12.96 -13.39
N ASP A 226 19.97 -12.22 -14.24
CA ASP A 226 20.35 -10.84 -14.57
C ASP A 226 20.07 -9.92 -13.38
N GLY A 227 21.11 -9.23 -12.89
CA GLY A 227 21.02 -8.39 -11.69
C GLY A 227 20.22 -7.10 -11.86
N VAL A 228 19.76 -6.77 -13.06
CA VAL A 228 18.97 -5.57 -13.37
C VAL A 228 17.56 -5.95 -13.77
N THR A 229 17.40 -6.92 -14.67
CA THR A 229 16.09 -7.31 -15.19
C THR A 229 15.44 -8.45 -14.40
N GLY A 230 16.18 -9.14 -13.52
CA GLY A 230 15.69 -10.30 -12.78
C GLY A 230 15.52 -11.56 -13.65
N ALA A 231 15.71 -11.46 -14.98
CA ALA A 231 15.51 -12.58 -15.88
C ALA A 231 16.46 -13.73 -15.57
N ILE A 232 15.93 -14.95 -15.59
CA ILE A 232 16.68 -16.18 -15.35
C ILE A 232 17.08 -16.80 -16.70
N THR A 233 18.37 -17.08 -16.86
CA THR A 233 18.91 -17.75 -18.04
C THR A 233 19.41 -19.15 -17.67
N PHE A 234 18.95 -20.16 -18.40
CA PHE A 234 19.58 -21.49 -18.39
C PHE A 234 20.49 -21.65 -19.61
N THR A 235 21.73 -22.09 -19.37
CA THR A 235 22.70 -22.45 -20.41
C THR A 235 23.03 -23.94 -20.25
N PRO A 236 22.58 -24.80 -21.18
CA PRO A 236 22.86 -26.24 -21.11
C PRO A 236 24.35 -26.54 -21.29
N GLU A 237 24.81 -27.66 -20.74
CA GLU A 237 26.06 -28.29 -21.19
C GLU A 237 25.91 -28.75 -22.66
N PRO A 238 27.01 -28.81 -23.45
CA PRO A 238 26.95 -29.28 -24.84
C PRO A 238 26.30 -30.66 -24.96
N ASP A 239 25.49 -30.85 -26.00
CA ASP A 239 24.79 -32.10 -26.32
C ASP A 239 23.79 -32.57 -25.22
N TYR A 240 23.46 -31.72 -24.24
CA TYR A 240 22.45 -32.04 -23.24
C TYR A 240 21.04 -31.91 -23.82
N ALA A 241 20.27 -32.99 -23.75
CA ALA A 241 18.84 -33.00 -24.06
C ALA A 241 18.05 -33.72 -22.96
N GLY A 242 16.92 -33.14 -22.57
CA GLY A 242 16.08 -33.68 -21.50
C GLY A 242 15.43 -32.61 -20.62
N ALA A 243 14.77 -33.09 -19.56
CA ALA A 243 14.23 -32.24 -18.53
C ALA A 243 15.35 -31.78 -17.59
N VAL A 244 15.51 -30.47 -17.45
CA VAL A 244 16.47 -29.85 -16.53
C VAL A 244 15.94 -29.96 -15.11
N THR A 245 16.82 -30.20 -14.15
CA THR A 245 16.52 -30.12 -12.71
C THR A 245 15.96 -28.72 -12.41
N PRO A 246 14.69 -28.62 -11.95
CA PRO A 246 14.06 -27.33 -11.68
C PRO A 246 14.78 -26.59 -10.55
N ILE A 247 14.79 -25.27 -10.64
CA ILE A 247 15.17 -24.39 -9.54
C ILE A 247 13.94 -23.72 -8.95
N ALA A 248 14.06 -23.27 -7.70
CA ALA A 248 13.12 -22.32 -7.14
C ALA A 248 13.78 -20.94 -7.07
N TYR A 249 12.99 -19.88 -7.21
CA TYR A 249 13.43 -18.51 -7.00
C TYR A 249 12.49 -17.79 -6.05
N THR A 250 12.98 -16.73 -5.45
CA THR A 250 12.18 -15.75 -4.71
C THR A 250 12.43 -14.36 -5.29
N ILE A 251 11.49 -13.44 -5.05
CA ILE A 251 11.61 -12.02 -5.38
C ILE A 251 11.16 -11.20 -4.17
N ALA A 252 11.71 -10.00 -4.00
CA ALA A 252 11.34 -9.08 -2.94
C ALA A 252 10.61 -7.83 -3.47
N ASP A 253 9.80 -7.26 -2.60
CA ASP A 253 9.21 -5.95 -2.77
C ASP A 253 10.19 -4.83 -2.35
N SER A 254 9.74 -3.58 -2.49
CA SER A 254 10.53 -2.41 -2.09
C SER A 254 10.65 -2.25 -0.57
N GLY A 255 9.76 -2.88 0.19
CA GLY A 255 9.76 -2.99 1.65
C GLY A 255 10.70 -4.07 2.22
N GLY A 256 11.26 -4.92 1.35
CA GLY A 256 12.17 -6.02 1.67
C GLY A 256 11.50 -7.33 2.09
N LEU A 257 10.17 -7.48 1.98
CA LEU A 257 9.53 -8.79 2.15
C LEU A 257 9.76 -9.65 0.91
N ARG A 258 9.96 -10.96 1.09
CA ARG A 258 10.19 -11.91 -0.01
C ARG A 258 8.99 -12.79 -0.24
N SER A 259 8.74 -13.11 -1.50
CA SER A 259 7.73 -14.07 -1.93
C SER A 259 7.95 -15.45 -1.32
N ALA A 260 6.91 -16.29 -1.36
CA ALA A 260 7.11 -17.73 -1.31
C ALA A 260 7.94 -18.18 -2.55
N PRO A 261 8.73 -19.26 -2.44
CA PRO A 261 9.48 -19.75 -3.59
C PRO A 261 8.58 -20.21 -4.73
N ALA A 262 8.85 -19.73 -5.94
CA ALA A 262 8.22 -20.18 -7.17
C ALA A 262 9.21 -20.99 -8.03
N THR A 263 8.69 -21.88 -8.88
CA THR A 263 9.51 -22.89 -9.59
C THR A 263 9.73 -22.49 -11.04
N VAL A 264 10.97 -22.64 -11.52
CA VAL A 264 11.31 -22.52 -12.95
C VAL A 264 11.69 -23.90 -13.49
N SER A 265 11.00 -24.35 -14.55
CA SER A 265 11.26 -25.63 -15.22
C SER A 265 11.63 -25.43 -16.69
N VAL A 266 12.73 -26.05 -17.13
CA VAL A 266 13.20 -26.00 -18.53
C VAL A 266 13.24 -27.40 -19.11
N THR A 267 12.81 -27.54 -20.36
CA THR A 267 13.03 -28.76 -21.16
C THR A 267 13.88 -28.43 -22.38
N ILE A 268 14.95 -29.19 -22.58
CA ILE A 268 15.82 -29.08 -23.76
C ILE A 268 15.44 -30.17 -24.76
N THR A 269 15.02 -29.77 -25.96
CA THR A 269 14.61 -30.71 -27.02
C THR A 269 15.81 -31.09 -27.90
N PRO A 270 15.99 -32.39 -28.19
CA PRO A 270 17.14 -32.84 -28.99
C PRO A 270 17.04 -32.38 -30.44
N VAL A 271 18.20 -32.12 -31.03
CA VAL A 271 18.46 -31.98 -32.47
C VAL A 271 19.28 -33.21 -32.89
N ASN A 272 19.33 -33.51 -34.18
CA ASN A 272 20.14 -34.63 -34.66
C ASN A 272 21.40 -34.09 -35.34
N ASP A 273 22.57 -34.39 -34.76
CA ASP A 273 23.85 -34.05 -35.35
C ASP A 273 24.25 -34.95 -36.51
N ALA A 274 25.00 -34.37 -37.44
CA ALA A 274 25.62 -35.12 -38.52
C ALA A 274 26.81 -35.94 -37.98
N PRO A 275 27.02 -37.18 -38.45
CA PRO A 275 28.15 -37.98 -38.01
C PRO A 275 29.48 -37.30 -38.36
N VAL A 276 30.37 -37.17 -37.38
CA VAL A 276 31.76 -36.73 -37.58
C VAL A 276 32.63 -37.95 -37.84
N ALA A 277 33.32 -37.98 -38.97
CA ALA A 277 34.32 -39.02 -39.26
C ALA A 277 35.68 -38.57 -38.72
N ASP A 278 36.30 -39.41 -37.89
CA ASP A 278 37.68 -39.18 -37.44
C ASP A 278 38.67 -39.60 -38.53
N ALA A 279 39.75 -38.84 -38.67
CA ALA A 279 40.85 -39.18 -39.57
C ALA A 279 41.77 -40.20 -38.88
N GLU A 280 41.83 -41.41 -39.43
CA GLU A 280 42.80 -42.47 -39.08
C GLU A 280 44.25 -42.09 -39.45
#